data_AF-A0A238UPF2-F1
#
_entry.id   AF-A0A238UPF2-F1
#
_cell.length_a   1.000
_cell.length_b   1.000
_cell.length_c   1.000
_cell.angle_alpha   90.00
_cell.angle_beta   90.00
_cell.angle_gamma   90.00
#
_symmetry.space_group_name_H-M   'P 1'
#
loop_
_entity.id
_entity.type
_entity.pdbx_description
1 polymer ?
#
loop_
_entity_poly.entity_id
_entity_poly.type
_entity_poly.pdbx_seq_one_letter_code
_entity_poly.pdbx_strand_id
1 'polypeptide(L)'
;MSVEHASVEDLGRELGELIAQTPEYKRFEEAREAVQRDAEVQERIGEFEQLRAEFMQARQTGQATQSALREVQNAQADLHSMPTMRAFLDAQDELNETLKSVNEAISEPLAVDFGGEAGGCCQE
;
A
#
# COMPACT_ATOMS: atom_id res chain seq x y z
N MET A 1 35.89 25.94 -11.32
CA MET A 1 35.09 25.41 -10.20
C MET A 1 34.39 24.19 -10.74
N SER A 2 34.77 23.01 -10.29
CA SER A 2 34.11 21.77 -10.68
C SER A 2 32.77 21.74 -9.94
N VAL A 3 31.66 21.74 -10.67
CA VAL A 3 30.36 21.48 -10.08
C VAL A 3 30.39 20.00 -9.72
N GLU A 4 30.48 19.67 -8.43
CA GLU A 4 30.14 18.34 -7.97
C GLU A 4 28.66 18.13 -8.31
N HIS A 5 28.40 17.35 -9.36
CA HIS A 5 27.05 16.90 -9.64
C HIS A 5 26.65 15.93 -8.52
N ALA A 6 25.47 16.15 -7.94
CA ALA A 6 24.87 15.22 -7.00
C ALA A 6 24.81 13.82 -7.64
N SER A 7 25.09 12.77 -6.85
CA SER A 7 24.92 11.40 -7.33
C SER A 7 23.44 11.13 -7.63
N VAL A 8 23.15 10.12 -8.45
CA VAL A 8 21.76 9.72 -8.76
C VAL A 8 21.05 9.29 -7.46
N GLU A 9 21.79 8.68 -6.54
CA GLU A 9 21.31 8.28 -5.22
C GLU A 9 20.97 9.49 -4.33
N ASP A 10 21.75 10.58 -4.42
CA ASP A 10 21.43 11.82 -3.70
C ASP A 10 20.17 12.48 -4.23
N LEU A 11 20.00 12.53 -5.56
CA LEU A 11 18.77 13.02 -6.20
C LEU A 11 17.57 12.13 -5.85
N GLY A 12 17.75 10.82 -5.77
CA GLY A 12 16.71 9.89 -5.31
C GLY A 12 16.30 10.14 -3.86
N ARG A 13 17.26 10.47 -2.98
CA ARG A 13 16.96 10.85 -1.59
C ARG A 13 16.20 12.17 -1.51
N GLU A 14 16.64 13.18 -2.26
CA GLU A 14 15.97 14.47 -2.34
C GLU A 14 14.53 14.32 -2.84
N LEU A 15 14.31 13.49 -3.87
CA LEU A 15 12.97 13.15 -4.34
C LEU A 15 12.12 12.52 -3.23
N GLY A 16 12.68 11.56 -2.48
CA GLY A 16 11.98 10.95 -1.33
C GLY A 16 11.61 11.97 -0.24
N GLU A 17 12.50 12.91 0.06
CA GLU A 17 12.24 14.00 1.02
C GLU A 17 11.15 14.95 0.52
N LEU A 18 11.09 15.22 -0.78
CA LEU A 18 10.03 16.02 -1.38
C LEU A 18 8.68 15.30 -1.36
N ILE A 19 8.67 13.99 -1.67
CA ILE A 19 7.46 13.15 -1.56
C ILE A 19 6.94 13.15 -0.12
N ALA A 20 7.82 12.99 0.88
CA ALA A 20 7.43 13.00 2.29
C ALA A 20 6.79 14.34 2.74
N GLN A 21 7.02 15.43 1.99
CA GLN A 21 6.46 16.73 2.27
C GLN A 21 5.10 16.98 1.59
N THR A 22 4.68 16.12 0.67
CA THR A 22 3.42 16.30 -0.07
C THR A 22 2.19 16.18 0.85
N PRO A 23 1.08 16.86 0.51
CA PRO A 23 -0.18 16.69 1.23
C PRO A 23 -0.65 15.22 1.26
N GLU A 24 -0.48 14.49 0.18
CA GLU A 24 -0.93 13.10 0.01
C GLU A 24 -0.18 12.17 0.96
N TYR A 25 1.15 12.30 1.07
CA TYR A 25 1.95 11.50 2.00
C TYR A 25 1.60 11.80 3.46
N LYS A 26 1.42 13.07 3.80
CA LYS A 26 1.04 13.47 5.18
C LYS A 26 -0.33 12.94 5.56
N ARG A 27 -1.32 13.02 4.68
CA ARG A 27 -2.66 12.45 4.89
C ARG A 27 -2.60 10.94 5.08
N PHE A 28 -1.81 10.25 4.26
CA PHE A 28 -1.59 8.82 4.39
C PHE A 28 -1.03 8.45 5.76
N GLU A 29 0.04 9.14 6.20
CA GLU A 29 0.63 8.88 7.53
C GLU A 29 -0.35 9.18 8.67
N GLU A 30 -1.08 10.30 8.62
CA GLU A 30 -2.11 10.65 9.61
C GLU A 30 -3.24 9.59 9.69
N ALA A 31 -3.76 9.16 8.54
CA ALA A 31 -4.81 8.14 8.47
C ALA A 31 -4.31 6.76 8.91
N ARG A 32 -3.07 6.42 8.57
CA ARG A 32 -2.40 5.20 9.02
C ARG A 32 -2.24 5.17 10.53
N GLU A 33 -1.82 6.28 11.13
CA GLU A 33 -1.74 6.39 12.59
C GLU A 33 -3.14 6.37 13.24
N ALA A 34 -4.16 6.92 12.61
CA ALA A 34 -5.54 6.83 13.08
C ALA A 34 -6.01 5.37 13.16
N VAL A 35 -5.75 4.57 12.10
CA VAL A 35 -6.01 3.13 12.10
C VAL A 35 -5.26 2.41 13.22
N GLN A 36 -3.99 2.73 13.45
CA GLN A 36 -3.18 2.08 14.50
C GLN A 36 -3.69 2.37 15.92
N ARG A 37 -4.28 3.54 16.15
CA ARG A 37 -4.81 3.94 17.46
C ARG A 37 -6.26 3.52 17.70
N ASP A 38 -6.98 3.14 16.65
CA ASP A 38 -8.38 2.77 16.71
C ASP A 38 -8.51 1.28 17.09
N ALA A 39 -8.81 1.02 18.36
CA ALA A 39 -8.88 -0.33 18.91
C ALA A 39 -9.95 -1.20 18.23
N GLU A 40 -11.08 -0.61 17.81
CA GLU A 40 -12.16 -1.34 17.14
C GLU A 40 -11.71 -1.76 15.73
N VAL A 41 -11.03 -0.85 15.00
CA VAL A 41 -10.46 -1.17 13.69
C VAL A 41 -9.39 -2.26 13.81
N GLN A 42 -8.53 -2.19 14.83
CA GLN A 42 -7.51 -3.21 15.08
C GLN A 42 -8.13 -4.59 15.37
N GLU A 43 -9.23 -4.64 16.13
CA GLU A 43 -9.97 -5.89 16.37
C GLU A 43 -10.52 -6.48 15.06
N ARG A 44 -11.13 -5.64 14.20
CA ARG A 44 -11.66 -6.07 12.89
C ARG A 44 -10.58 -6.50 11.92
N ILE A 45 -9.41 -5.85 11.93
CA ILE A 45 -8.24 -6.29 11.18
C ILE A 45 -7.84 -7.71 11.61
N GLY A 46 -7.74 -7.95 12.93
CA GLY A 46 -7.40 -9.27 13.46
C GLY A 46 -8.40 -10.36 13.05
N GLU A 47 -9.70 -10.07 13.17
CA GLU A 47 -10.77 -10.99 12.73
C GLU A 47 -10.66 -11.33 11.23
N PHE A 48 -10.50 -10.31 10.39
CA PHE A 48 -10.32 -10.48 8.95
C PHE A 48 -9.08 -11.32 8.62
N GLU A 49 -7.93 -11.03 9.25
CA GLU A 49 -6.68 -11.75 9.03
C GLU A 49 -6.77 -13.21 9.44
N GLN A 50 -7.44 -13.50 10.57
CA GLN A 50 -7.69 -14.87 11.02
C GLN A 50 -8.54 -15.64 10.01
N LEU A 51 -9.69 -15.09 9.61
CA LEU A 51 -10.58 -15.73 8.62
C LEU A 51 -9.87 -15.95 7.29
N ARG A 52 -9.07 -14.98 6.85
CA ARG A 52 -8.27 -15.10 5.62
C ARG A 52 -7.24 -16.22 5.72
N ALA A 53 -6.53 -16.33 6.85
CA ALA A 53 -5.53 -17.37 7.06
C ALA A 53 -6.17 -18.77 7.08
N GLU A 54 -7.28 -18.94 7.80
CA GLU A 54 -8.04 -20.19 7.85
C GLU A 54 -8.55 -20.59 6.46
N PHE A 55 -9.09 -19.63 5.70
CA PHE A 55 -9.55 -19.88 4.34
C PHE A 55 -8.40 -20.27 3.41
N MET A 56 -7.24 -19.62 3.50
CA MET A 56 -6.07 -19.97 2.68
C MET A 56 -5.54 -21.36 3.01
N GLN A 57 -5.52 -21.75 4.28
CA GLN A 57 -5.18 -23.11 4.68
C GLN A 57 -6.19 -24.13 4.11
N ALA A 58 -7.48 -23.87 4.24
CA ALA A 58 -8.53 -24.72 3.70
C ALA A 58 -8.44 -24.83 2.17
N ARG A 59 -8.05 -23.75 1.48
CA ARG A 59 -7.81 -23.80 0.02
C ARG A 59 -6.65 -24.71 -0.33
N GLN A 60 -5.55 -24.67 0.41
CA GLN A 60 -4.39 -25.52 0.18
C GLN A 60 -4.69 -27.01 0.40
N THR A 61 -5.52 -27.33 1.40
CA THR A 61 -5.92 -28.72 1.70
C THR A 61 -7.12 -29.22 0.90
N GLY A 62 -7.68 -28.40 0.01
CA GLY A 62 -8.88 -28.72 -0.77
C GLY A 62 -10.18 -28.76 0.05
N GLN A 63 -10.19 -28.18 1.25
CA GLN A 63 -11.32 -28.14 2.18
C GLN A 63 -12.07 -26.80 2.17
N ALA A 64 -11.62 -25.82 1.38
CA ALA A 64 -12.27 -24.51 1.29
C ALA A 64 -13.73 -24.62 0.82
N THR A 65 -14.60 -23.88 1.48
CA THR A 65 -16.03 -23.82 1.17
C THR A 65 -16.44 -22.43 0.67
N GLN A 66 -17.57 -22.39 -0.04
CA GLN A 66 -18.20 -21.13 -0.43
C GLN A 66 -18.77 -20.34 0.77
N SER A 67 -18.98 -20.97 1.93
CA SER A 67 -19.36 -20.25 3.16
C SER A 67 -18.16 -19.50 3.72
N ALA A 68 -17.03 -20.20 3.85
CA ALA A 68 -15.78 -19.60 4.34
C ALA A 68 -15.32 -18.43 3.46
N LEU A 69 -15.45 -18.55 2.12
CA LEU A 69 -15.17 -17.42 1.23
C LEU A 69 -16.09 -16.21 1.52
N ARG A 70 -17.39 -16.45 1.74
CA ARG A 70 -18.34 -15.39 2.07
C ARG A 70 -18.05 -14.73 3.41
N GLU A 71 -17.62 -15.51 4.41
CA GLU A 71 -17.22 -14.98 5.72
C GLU A 71 -16.00 -14.04 5.60
N VAL A 72 -14.98 -14.43 4.83
CA VAL A 72 -13.83 -13.55 4.54
C VAL A 72 -14.26 -12.27 3.82
N GLN A 73 -15.12 -12.38 2.81
CA GLN A 73 -15.62 -11.23 2.04
C GLN A 73 -16.45 -10.28 2.91
N ASN A 74 -17.29 -10.82 3.79
CA ASN A 74 -18.10 -10.01 4.71
C ASN A 74 -17.20 -9.28 5.71
N ALA A 75 -16.25 -9.98 6.34
CA ALA A 75 -15.31 -9.35 7.27
C ALA A 75 -14.48 -8.25 6.59
N GLN A 76 -14.08 -8.45 5.33
CA GLN A 76 -13.41 -7.41 4.54
C GLN A 76 -14.32 -6.20 4.29
N ALA A 77 -15.56 -6.44 3.86
CA ALA A 77 -16.52 -5.38 3.59
C ALA A 77 -16.84 -4.57 4.86
N ASP A 78 -17.02 -5.25 5.99
CA ASP A 78 -17.28 -4.64 7.28
C ASP A 78 -16.09 -3.76 7.70
N LEU A 79 -14.86 -4.29 7.62
CA LEU A 79 -13.64 -3.53 7.90
C LEU A 79 -13.50 -2.29 7.00
N HIS A 80 -13.70 -2.44 5.68
CA HIS A 80 -13.59 -1.35 4.72
C HIS A 80 -14.72 -0.31 4.87
N SER A 81 -15.85 -0.67 5.48
CA SER A 81 -16.95 0.25 5.75
C SER A 81 -16.69 1.18 6.94
N MET A 82 -15.73 0.83 7.80
CA MET A 82 -15.39 1.63 8.97
C MET A 82 -14.81 2.99 8.55
N PRO A 83 -15.25 4.12 9.13
CA PRO A 83 -14.80 5.45 8.72
C PRO A 83 -13.28 5.64 8.74
N THR A 84 -12.62 5.15 9.79
CA THR A 84 -11.15 5.23 9.96
C THR A 84 -10.42 4.42 8.88
N MET A 85 -10.90 3.22 8.57
CA MET A 85 -10.32 2.40 7.50
C MET A 85 -10.56 3.01 6.12
N ARG A 86 -11.77 3.52 5.86
CA ARG A 86 -12.08 4.19 4.59
C ARG A 86 -11.16 5.39 4.36
N ALA A 87 -10.97 6.24 5.37
CA ALA A 87 -10.07 7.39 5.28
C ALA A 87 -8.62 6.96 4.98
N PHE A 88 -8.17 5.84 5.54
CA PHE A 88 -6.87 5.28 5.24
C PHE A 88 -6.76 4.75 3.80
N LEU A 89 -7.77 4.02 3.31
CA LEU A 89 -7.79 3.51 1.94
C LEU A 89 -7.83 4.65 0.92
N ASP A 90 -8.66 5.67 1.15
CA ASP A 90 -8.74 6.85 0.29
C ASP A 90 -7.37 7.58 0.24
N ALA A 91 -6.72 7.78 1.39
CA ALA A 91 -5.39 8.41 1.46
C ALA A 91 -4.28 7.55 0.81
N GLN A 92 -4.39 6.23 0.91
CA GLN A 92 -3.48 5.30 0.23
C GLN A 92 -3.62 5.38 -1.29
N ASP A 93 -4.85 5.45 -1.81
CA ASP A 93 -5.11 5.60 -3.24
C ASP A 93 -4.54 6.93 -3.78
N GLU A 94 -4.76 8.05 -3.07
CA GLU A 94 -4.17 9.35 -3.42
C GLU A 94 -2.63 9.31 -3.46
N LEU A 95 -2.00 8.67 -2.47
CA LEU A 95 -0.55 8.49 -2.44
C LEU A 95 -0.07 7.61 -3.60
N ASN A 96 -0.77 6.52 -3.90
CA ASN A 96 -0.39 5.61 -4.99
C ASN A 96 -0.41 6.30 -6.35
N GLU A 97 -1.42 7.13 -6.64
CA GLU A 97 -1.47 7.92 -7.88
C GLU A 97 -0.31 8.93 -7.97
N THR A 98 0.05 9.55 -6.84
CA THR A 98 1.21 10.44 -6.76
C THR A 98 2.51 9.68 -7.07
N LEU A 99 2.72 8.53 -6.43
CA LEU A 99 3.92 7.71 -6.64
C LEU A 99 4.00 7.13 -8.05
N LYS A 100 2.85 6.77 -8.64
CA LYS A 100 2.77 6.32 -10.03
C LYS A 100 3.19 7.42 -11.00
N SER A 101 2.71 8.64 -10.80
CA SER A 101 3.08 9.80 -11.62
C SER A 101 4.59 10.09 -11.54
N VAL A 102 5.18 9.96 -10.35
CA VAL A 102 6.63 10.07 -10.16
C VAL A 102 7.36 8.94 -10.89
N ASN A 103 6.87 7.70 -10.79
CA ASN A 103 7.47 6.57 -11.49
C ASN A 103 7.44 6.74 -13.02
N GLU A 104 6.33 7.23 -13.57
CA GLU A 104 6.19 7.54 -14.99
C GLU A 104 7.20 8.61 -15.44
N ALA A 105 7.38 9.68 -14.65
CA ALA A 105 8.36 10.73 -14.93
C ALA A 105 9.81 10.24 -14.89
N ILE A 106 10.15 9.30 -13.98
CA ILE A 106 11.48 8.67 -13.94
C ILE A 106 11.67 7.73 -15.13
N SER A 107 10.61 7.03 -15.54
CA SER A 107 10.65 6.02 -16.60
C SER A 107 10.69 6.62 -18.01
N GLU A 108 10.08 7.80 -18.22
CA GLU A 108 10.03 8.49 -19.52
C GLU A 108 11.39 8.62 -20.24
N PRO A 109 12.50 9.01 -19.58
CA PRO A 109 13.82 9.06 -20.22
C PRO A 109 14.53 7.70 -20.33
N LEU A 110 13.97 6.63 -19.78
CA LEU A 110 14.59 5.30 -19.73
C LEU A 110 14.00 4.37 -20.78
N ALA A 111 14.78 3.37 -21.20
CA ALA A 111 14.29 2.30 -22.09
C ALA A 111 13.48 1.21 -21.34
N VAL A 112 13.32 1.36 -20.03
CA VAL A 112 12.69 0.39 -19.12
C VAL A 112 11.74 1.12 -18.17
N ASP A 113 10.73 0.41 -17.65
CA ASP A 113 9.88 0.92 -16.56
C ASP A 113 10.66 0.83 -15.25
N PHE A 114 11.06 1.98 -14.71
CA PHE A 114 11.85 2.05 -13.49
C PHE A 114 11.14 1.33 -12.33
N GLY A 115 9.84 1.55 -12.16
CA GLY A 115 9.07 0.97 -11.07
C GLY A 115 8.80 -0.51 -11.27
N GLY A 116 8.62 -0.95 -12.52
CA GLY A 116 8.51 -2.37 -12.86
C GLY A 116 9.80 -3.16 -12.58
N GLU A 117 10.95 -2.60 -12.94
CA GLU A 117 12.27 -3.24 -12.76
C GLU A 117 12.77 -3.13 -11.31
N ALA A 118 12.66 -1.96 -10.68
CA ALA A 118 13.13 -1.73 -9.32
C ALA A 118 12.17 -2.26 -8.25
N GLY A 119 10.85 -2.28 -8.55
CA GLY A 119 9.82 -2.76 -7.64
C GLY A 119 9.85 -4.27 -7.42
N GLY A 120 10.67 -5.00 -8.18
CA GLY A 120 10.84 -6.44 -8.03
C GLY A 120 9.51 -7.14 -8.18
N CYS A 121 8.94 -7.14 -9.39
CA CYS A 121 7.95 -8.14 -9.71
C CYS A 121 8.57 -9.50 -9.37
N CYS A 122 7.91 -10.27 -8.51
CA CYS A 122 8.09 -11.71 -8.42
C CYS A 122 7.81 -12.30 -9.81
N GLN A 123 8.79 -12.21 -10.71
CA GLN A 123 8.85 -12.95 -11.95
C GLN A 123 9.23 -14.37 -11.56
N GLU A 124 8.16 -15.14 -11.35
CA GLU A 124 8.04 -16.61 -11.43
C GLU A 124 9.13 -17.48 -10.80
#